data_AF-A0A800J2J6-F1
#
_entry.id   AF-A0A800J2J6-F1
#
_cell.length_a   1.000
_cell.length_b   1.000
_cell.length_c   1.000
_cell.angle_alpha   90.00
_cell.angle_beta   90.00
_cell.angle_gamma   90.00
#
_symmetry.space_group_name_H-M   'P 1'
#
loop_
_entity.id
_entity.type
_entity.pdbx_description
1 polymer ?
#
loop_
_entity_poly.entity_id
_entity_poly.type
_entity_poly.pdbx_seq_one_letter_code
_entity_poly.pdbx_strand_id
1 'polypeptide(L)'
;MDHVRLHPDRPFDAAEAPDVVGALLSRFVQDETDPRRRLALEAASLVRSVTEPLLQALLGGDDAHAAFAWLRSLSFMEVGPRGLWPHDLAREVIRADLRWRDPDRFADLHARARRYYTAQLHDPAPQLPQTLADYAFLYRDNPIVRPFFAQLREAWQQAGSRAQTDLGPGDRDALIAMVRRHEGEASADHFARWADRQPGGVEVFRDAAGGVRGFLLAVALERATPEERAADPVAEAAWETAGAIREGERVRLFRHWMDADAHQGVSAVQSLVFAATVRQYLATPGLAVSVLATHEPDLWGPVLGFAGLSPAGHADGVALFSHDWRAEPPAAWLEGLAARTPQATAPPPRTQTPLVVLSRDGFEEAVREALRAYARPYKLRASPLLASRLVRSAAPEAEDDTGRIHALRDVIAEAAALLDASPREAPYGRALRAAYLQPSPTQHLAAERVGVPFSTFRRHLGRGMDHVVEELWRRETAV
;
A
#
# COMPACT_ATOMS: atom_id res chain seq x y z
N MET A 1 -10.31 -42.85 10.57
CA MET A 1 -9.59 -42.92 9.28
C MET A 1 -10.52 -42.87 8.06
N ASP A 2 -11.85 -42.88 8.23
CA ASP A 2 -12.78 -42.98 7.09
C ASP A 2 -13.16 -41.64 6.42
N HIS A 3 -12.96 -40.48 7.07
CA HIS A 3 -13.26 -39.17 6.47
C HIS A 3 -12.35 -38.80 5.28
N VAL A 4 -11.07 -39.22 5.32
CA VAL A 4 -10.08 -38.92 4.26
C VAL A 4 -10.29 -39.80 3.03
N ARG A 5 -10.94 -40.97 3.17
CA ARG A 5 -11.20 -41.90 2.07
C ARG A 5 -12.43 -41.56 1.22
N LEU A 6 -13.35 -40.74 1.74
CA LEU A 6 -14.63 -40.47 1.08
C LEU A 6 -14.57 -39.31 0.07
N HIS A 7 -13.59 -38.40 0.15
CA HIS A 7 -13.49 -37.24 -0.75
C HIS A 7 -12.01 -36.83 -1.02
N PRO A 8 -11.28 -37.55 -1.90
CA PRO A 8 -9.87 -37.26 -2.19
C PRO A 8 -9.63 -35.88 -2.84
N ASP A 9 -10.66 -35.29 -3.45
CA ASP A 9 -10.58 -34.01 -4.18
C ASP A 9 -11.00 -32.79 -3.34
N ARG A 10 -11.41 -32.97 -2.07
CA ARG A 10 -11.83 -31.87 -1.21
C ARG A 10 -10.72 -31.53 -0.21
N PRO A 11 -10.28 -30.25 -0.09
CA PRO A 11 -9.29 -29.87 0.91
C PRO A 11 -9.82 -30.17 2.32
N PHE A 12 -8.98 -30.80 3.14
CA PHE A 12 -9.31 -31.13 4.53
C PHE A 12 -9.63 -29.88 5.34
N ASP A 13 -10.77 -29.86 6.02
CA ASP A 13 -11.14 -28.83 6.99
C ASP A 13 -11.00 -29.38 8.41
N ALA A 14 -10.04 -28.86 9.17
CA ALA A 14 -9.77 -29.28 10.54
C ALA A 14 -10.96 -29.01 11.48
N ALA A 15 -11.82 -28.03 11.17
CA ALA A 15 -13.02 -27.73 11.95
C ALA A 15 -14.10 -28.82 11.78
N GLU A 16 -14.10 -29.56 10.67
CA GLU A 16 -15.08 -30.60 10.35
C GLU A 16 -14.68 -31.99 10.87
N ALA A 17 -13.47 -32.16 11.43
CA ALA A 17 -12.94 -33.48 11.83
C ALA A 17 -12.10 -33.46 13.14
N PRO A 18 -12.65 -33.04 14.29
CA PRO A 18 -11.92 -32.85 15.55
C PRO A 18 -11.23 -34.13 16.08
N ASP A 19 -11.84 -35.30 15.90
CA ASP A 19 -11.27 -36.57 16.36
C ASP A 19 -10.02 -36.99 15.55
N VAL A 20 -9.98 -36.63 14.26
CA VAL A 20 -8.84 -36.88 13.37
C VAL A 20 -7.70 -35.91 13.70
N VAL A 21 -8.03 -34.65 13.97
CA VAL A 21 -7.10 -33.63 14.45
C VAL A 21 -6.43 -34.08 15.76
N GLY A 22 -7.22 -34.54 16.73
CA GLY A 22 -6.70 -35.03 18.02
C GLY A 22 -5.72 -36.20 17.88
N ALA A 23 -6.07 -37.22 17.09
CA ALA A 23 -5.21 -38.39 16.87
C ALA A 23 -3.91 -38.04 16.11
N LEU A 24 -3.96 -37.10 15.16
CA LEU A 24 -2.80 -36.62 14.42
C LEU A 24 -1.90 -35.72 15.28
N LEU A 25 -2.47 -34.83 16.11
CA LEU A 25 -1.70 -34.03 17.08
C LEU A 25 -0.98 -34.90 18.10
N SER A 26 -1.61 -35.96 18.58
CA SER A 26 -0.96 -36.95 19.44
C SER A 26 0.27 -37.60 18.79
N ARG A 27 0.27 -37.76 17.46
CA ARG A 27 1.40 -38.31 16.71
C ARG A 27 2.44 -37.28 16.29
N PHE A 28 2.07 -36.01 16.16
CA PHE A 28 2.96 -34.96 15.64
C PHE A 28 3.56 -34.05 16.70
N VAL A 29 2.87 -33.85 17.84
CA VAL A 29 3.19 -32.77 18.79
C VAL A 29 3.30 -33.27 20.24
N GLN A 30 2.58 -34.35 20.62
CA GLN A 30 2.55 -34.77 22.03
C GLN A 30 3.86 -35.38 22.54
N ASP A 31 4.73 -35.90 21.68
CA ASP A 31 6.03 -36.47 22.09
C ASP A 31 7.16 -35.41 22.14
N GLU A 32 6.95 -34.18 21.63
CA GLU A 32 7.98 -33.14 21.62
C GLU A 32 7.90 -32.30 22.90
N THR A 33 8.90 -32.48 23.75
CA THR A 33 9.00 -31.82 25.06
C THR A 33 9.83 -30.54 25.01
N ASP A 34 10.58 -30.31 23.94
CA ASP A 34 11.34 -29.08 23.75
C ASP A 34 10.41 -27.93 23.30
N PRO A 35 10.21 -26.89 24.13
CA PRO A 35 9.34 -25.76 23.81
C PRO A 35 9.78 -25.00 22.55
N ARG A 36 11.08 -24.98 22.22
CA ARG A 36 11.58 -24.29 21.01
C ARG A 36 11.23 -25.06 19.75
N ARG A 37 11.38 -26.38 19.75
CA ARG A 37 11.01 -27.23 18.60
C ARG A 37 9.52 -27.17 18.35
N ARG A 38 8.72 -27.22 19.42
CA ARG A 38 7.28 -26.98 19.33
C ARG A 38 6.96 -25.60 18.72
N LEU A 39 7.61 -24.54 19.18
CA LEU A 39 7.42 -23.19 18.64
C LEU A 39 7.84 -23.11 17.15
N ALA A 40 8.92 -23.79 16.76
CA ALA A 40 9.38 -23.84 15.37
C ALA A 40 8.37 -24.54 14.46
N LEU A 41 7.77 -25.63 14.93
CA LEU A 41 6.71 -26.36 14.22
C LEU A 41 5.43 -25.52 14.11
N GLU A 42 5.02 -24.88 15.20
CA GLU A 42 3.91 -23.93 15.26
C GLU A 42 4.14 -22.81 14.22
N ALA A 43 5.31 -22.18 14.23
CA ALA A 43 5.70 -21.11 13.31
C ALA A 43 5.72 -21.56 11.85
N ALA A 44 6.29 -22.72 11.54
CA ALA A 44 6.34 -23.28 10.19
C ALA A 44 4.95 -23.57 9.61
N SER A 45 3.95 -23.86 10.45
CA SER A 45 2.58 -24.08 9.99
C SER A 45 1.88 -22.80 9.50
N LEU A 46 2.33 -21.63 9.95
CA LEU A 46 1.69 -20.33 9.67
C LEU A 46 2.19 -19.66 8.38
N VAL A 47 3.36 -20.05 7.86
CA VAL A 47 3.99 -19.44 6.68
C VAL A 47 4.04 -20.40 5.52
N ARG A 48 4.03 -19.91 4.27
CA ARG A 48 3.99 -20.77 3.08
C ARG A 48 5.17 -21.75 3.03
N SER A 49 6.39 -21.24 3.24
CA SER A 49 7.60 -22.01 3.44
C SER A 49 8.50 -21.30 4.45
N VAL A 50 9.17 -22.05 5.30
CA VAL A 50 10.11 -21.51 6.28
C VAL A 50 11.54 -21.69 5.78
N THR A 51 12.32 -20.61 5.84
CA THR A 51 13.79 -20.61 5.67
C THR A 51 14.45 -20.39 7.02
N GLU A 52 15.74 -20.70 7.14
CA GLU A 52 16.47 -20.47 8.40
C GLU A 52 16.41 -18.98 8.86
N PRO A 53 16.60 -17.96 7.99
CA PRO A 53 16.44 -16.56 8.39
C PRO A 53 15.01 -16.20 8.83
N LEU A 54 13.98 -16.71 8.15
CA LEU A 54 12.59 -16.49 8.55
C LEU A 54 12.30 -17.17 9.89
N LEU A 55 12.78 -18.39 10.10
CA LEU A 55 12.62 -19.09 11.37
C LEU A 55 13.27 -18.32 12.52
N GLN A 56 14.46 -17.75 12.30
CA GLN A 56 15.11 -16.88 13.29
C GLN A 56 14.24 -15.67 13.65
N ALA A 57 13.65 -15.00 12.66
CA ALA A 57 12.75 -13.87 12.89
C ALA A 57 11.47 -14.28 13.64
N LEU A 58 10.93 -15.47 13.38
CA LEU A 58 9.75 -15.99 14.06
C LEU A 58 10.05 -16.39 15.51
N LEU A 59 11.20 -17.01 15.77
CA LEU A 59 11.58 -17.50 17.12
C LEU A 59 12.16 -16.40 18.02
N GLY A 60 12.82 -15.37 17.46
CA GLY A 60 13.38 -14.25 18.20
C GLY A 60 14.70 -14.53 18.93
N GLY A 61 15.58 -15.40 18.40
CA GLY A 61 16.91 -15.65 19.00
C GLY A 61 17.85 -16.60 18.21
N ASP A 62 19.07 -16.80 18.71
CA ASP A 62 20.27 -17.29 17.98
C ASP A 62 20.39 -18.82 17.73
N ASP A 63 19.29 -19.57 17.78
CA ASP A 63 19.32 -21.05 17.58
C ASP A 63 18.26 -21.52 16.57
N ALA A 64 18.06 -20.73 15.52
CA ALA A 64 17.21 -21.11 14.40
C ALA A 64 17.79 -22.31 13.63
N HIS A 65 19.12 -22.46 13.63
CA HIS A 65 19.81 -23.54 12.94
C HIS A 65 19.40 -24.92 13.44
N ALA A 66 19.47 -25.18 14.75
CA ALA A 66 19.11 -26.48 15.31
C ALA A 66 17.62 -26.77 15.13
N ALA A 67 16.76 -25.76 15.29
CA ALA A 67 15.33 -25.89 15.06
C ALA A 67 15.00 -26.18 13.59
N PHE A 68 15.68 -25.53 12.65
CA PHE A 68 15.52 -25.76 11.21
C PHE A 68 16.00 -27.17 10.82
N ALA A 69 17.14 -27.62 11.34
CA ALA A 69 17.66 -28.96 11.12
C ALA A 69 16.72 -30.04 11.68
N TRP A 70 16.11 -29.80 12.84
CA TRP A 70 15.09 -30.67 13.41
C TRP A 70 13.81 -30.68 12.56
N LEU A 71 13.29 -29.52 12.15
CA LEU A 71 12.13 -29.48 11.25
C LEU A 71 12.38 -30.31 9.99
N ARG A 72 13.58 -30.21 9.41
CA ARG A 72 13.95 -30.99 8.22
C ARG A 72 13.96 -32.51 8.45
N SER A 73 14.11 -32.99 9.69
CA SER A 73 14.13 -34.43 9.99
C SER A 73 12.73 -35.03 10.19
N LEU A 74 11.70 -34.20 10.31
CA LEU A 74 10.32 -34.65 10.50
C LEU A 74 9.77 -35.27 9.21
N SER A 75 9.11 -36.43 9.35
CA SER A 75 8.61 -37.21 8.21
C SER A 75 7.47 -36.56 7.42
N PHE A 76 6.82 -35.55 7.99
CA PHE A 76 5.73 -34.80 7.37
C PHE A 76 6.17 -33.41 6.90
N MET A 77 7.47 -33.11 6.88
CA MET A 77 8.02 -31.89 6.33
C MET A 77 8.54 -32.14 4.92
N GLU A 78 8.16 -31.27 4.00
CA GLU A 78 8.62 -31.27 2.62
C GLU A 78 9.78 -30.30 2.45
N VAL A 79 10.71 -30.66 1.56
CA VAL A 79 11.91 -29.88 1.25
C VAL A 79 11.83 -29.41 -0.19
N GLY A 80 12.04 -28.11 -0.40
CA GLY A 80 12.13 -27.54 -1.74
C GLY A 80 13.18 -26.45 -1.85
N PRO A 81 13.35 -25.89 -3.06
CA PRO A 81 14.35 -24.85 -3.32
C PRO A 81 14.11 -23.55 -2.54
N ARG A 82 12.96 -23.40 -1.89
CA ARG A 82 12.53 -22.18 -1.16
C ARG A 82 12.38 -22.39 0.35
N GLY A 83 12.81 -23.53 0.87
CA GLY A 83 12.76 -23.84 2.31
C GLY A 83 11.96 -25.10 2.62
N LEU A 84 11.51 -25.19 3.87
CA LEU A 84 10.76 -26.31 4.41
C LEU A 84 9.29 -25.93 4.56
N TRP A 85 8.38 -26.88 4.42
CA TRP A 85 6.99 -26.67 4.81
C TRP A 85 6.34 -27.96 5.31
N PRO A 86 5.38 -27.87 6.26
CA PRO A 86 4.62 -29.05 6.63
C PRO A 86 3.69 -29.47 5.50
N HIS A 87 3.52 -30.77 5.32
CA HIS A 87 2.49 -31.35 4.49
C HIS A 87 1.12 -30.76 4.84
N ASP A 88 0.26 -30.52 3.85
CA ASP A 88 -0.98 -29.75 3.98
C ASP A 88 -1.85 -30.20 5.17
N LEU A 89 -2.05 -31.50 5.35
CA LEU A 89 -2.81 -32.04 6.48
C LEU A 89 -2.18 -31.71 7.84
N ALA A 90 -0.86 -31.89 7.98
CA ALA A 90 -0.16 -31.58 9.24
C ALA A 90 -0.21 -30.08 9.53
N ARG A 91 -0.02 -29.25 8.50
CA ARG A 91 -0.12 -27.79 8.58
C ARG A 91 -1.48 -27.35 9.14
N GLU A 92 -2.58 -27.83 8.56
CA GLU A 92 -3.92 -27.41 9.00
C GLU A 92 -4.22 -27.86 10.43
N VAL A 93 -3.80 -29.07 10.80
CA VAL A 93 -3.97 -29.64 12.15
C VAL A 93 -3.21 -28.82 13.21
N ILE A 94 -1.91 -28.56 12.99
CA ILE A 94 -1.05 -27.79 13.91
C ILE A 94 -1.58 -26.36 14.06
N ARG A 95 -1.99 -25.77 12.95
CA ARG A 95 -2.48 -24.40 12.91
C ARG A 95 -3.82 -24.25 13.62
N ALA A 96 -4.75 -25.19 13.42
CA ALA A 96 -6.03 -25.21 14.12
C ALA A 96 -5.84 -25.38 15.63
N ASP A 97 -4.96 -26.29 16.06
CA ASP A 97 -4.60 -26.45 17.47
C ASP A 97 -4.05 -25.15 18.05
N LEU A 98 -3.05 -24.55 17.42
CA LEU A 98 -2.42 -23.32 17.90
C LEU A 98 -3.44 -22.19 18.04
N ARG A 99 -4.29 -21.99 17.03
CA ARG A 99 -5.30 -20.93 17.03
C ARG A 99 -6.31 -21.09 18.17
N TRP A 100 -6.66 -22.32 18.51
CA TRP A 100 -7.60 -22.62 19.59
C TRP A 100 -6.93 -22.58 20.97
N ARG A 101 -5.74 -23.19 21.10
CA ARG A 101 -5.03 -23.39 22.38
C ARG A 101 -4.30 -22.15 22.87
N ASP A 102 -3.72 -21.35 21.97
CA ASP A 102 -2.92 -20.16 22.31
C ASP A 102 -3.13 -19.05 21.24
N PRO A 103 -4.27 -18.36 21.28
CA PRO A 103 -4.62 -17.34 20.29
C PRO A 103 -3.66 -16.12 20.29
N ASP A 104 -3.07 -15.79 21.45
CA ASP A 104 -2.11 -14.69 21.57
C ASP A 104 -0.81 -15.04 20.86
N ARG A 105 -0.30 -16.27 21.03
CA ARG A 105 0.87 -16.76 20.28
C ARG A 105 0.59 -16.85 18.79
N PHE A 106 -0.59 -17.31 18.40
CA PHE A 106 -1.01 -17.31 17.00
C PHE A 106 -0.92 -15.90 16.40
N ALA A 107 -1.41 -14.89 17.12
CA ALA A 107 -1.37 -13.50 16.69
C ALA A 107 0.07 -12.93 16.64
N ASP A 108 0.89 -13.21 17.66
CA ASP A 108 2.29 -12.78 17.72
C ASP A 108 3.14 -13.37 16.58
N LEU A 109 3.03 -14.68 16.33
CA LEU A 109 3.75 -15.31 15.22
C LEU A 109 3.34 -14.75 13.85
N HIS A 110 2.05 -14.47 13.63
CA HIS A 110 1.62 -13.76 12.41
C HIS A 110 2.20 -12.35 12.35
N ALA A 111 2.25 -11.61 13.46
CA ALA A 111 2.82 -10.26 13.48
C ALA A 111 4.32 -10.27 13.14
N ARG A 112 5.08 -11.24 13.66
CA ARG A 112 6.50 -11.44 13.32
C ARG A 112 6.68 -11.81 11.85
N ALA A 113 5.86 -12.73 11.32
CA ALA A 113 5.89 -13.10 9.90
C ALA A 113 5.60 -11.89 9.00
N ARG A 114 4.57 -11.09 9.33
CA ARG A 114 4.23 -9.87 8.59
C ARG A 114 5.39 -8.89 8.59
N ARG A 115 5.98 -8.59 9.75
CA ARG A 115 7.13 -7.68 9.87
C ARG A 115 8.32 -8.14 9.01
N TYR A 116 8.61 -9.43 9.02
CA TYR A 116 9.70 -10.01 8.23
C TYR A 116 9.47 -9.85 6.72
N TYR A 117 8.26 -10.13 6.22
CA TYR A 117 7.96 -9.95 4.81
C TYR A 117 7.87 -8.47 4.42
N THR A 118 7.25 -7.62 5.23
CA THR A 118 7.18 -6.17 4.98
C THR A 118 8.59 -5.57 4.85
N ALA A 119 9.54 -5.98 5.69
CA ALA A 119 10.93 -5.53 5.58
C ALA A 119 11.57 -5.95 4.25
N GLN A 120 11.27 -7.16 3.76
CA GLN A 120 11.75 -7.61 2.43
C GLN A 120 11.04 -6.93 1.27
N LEU A 121 9.78 -6.51 1.42
CA LEU A 121 9.07 -5.75 0.39
C LEU A 121 9.70 -4.36 0.18
N HIS A 122 10.33 -3.78 1.20
CA HIS A 122 11.03 -2.50 1.08
C HIS A 122 12.34 -2.59 0.29
N ASP A 123 12.92 -3.78 0.14
CA ASP A 123 14.14 -3.99 -0.62
C ASP A 123 13.79 -4.35 -2.08
N PRO A 124 14.26 -3.62 -3.10
CA PRO A 124 14.01 -3.93 -4.52
C PRO A 124 14.79 -5.17 -4.99
N ALA A 125 14.58 -6.31 -4.34
CA ALA A 125 15.20 -7.58 -4.68
C ALA A 125 14.42 -8.33 -5.79
N PRO A 126 15.09 -9.18 -6.60
CA PRO A 126 14.46 -10.00 -7.64
C PRO A 126 13.36 -10.95 -7.14
N GLN A 127 13.23 -11.16 -5.83
CA GLN A 127 12.26 -12.10 -5.24
C GLN A 127 10.90 -11.48 -4.88
N LEU A 128 10.63 -10.22 -5.26
CA LEU A 128 9.41 -9.52 -4.87
C LEU A 128 8.10 -10.28 -5.17
N PRO A 129 7.90 -10.93 -6.34
CA PRO A 129 6.69 -11.73 -6.58
C PRO A 129 6.52 -12.88 -5.59
N GLN A 130 7.63 -13.52 -5.19
CA GLN A 130 7.61 -14.60 -4.20
C GLN A 130 7.30 -14.05 -2.81
N THR A 131 7.98 -12.98 -2.39
CA THR A 131 7.73 -12.32 -1.11
C THR A 131 6.28 -11.85 -0.98
N LEU A 132 5.68 -11.34 -2.06
CA LEU A 132 4.28 -10.97 -2.07
C LEU A 132 3.34 -12.17 -1.97
N ALA A 133 3.65 -13.28 -2.65
CA ALA A 133 2.85 -14.50 -2.50
C ALA A 133 2.95 -15.07 -1.07
N ASP A 134 4.13 -14.99 -0.43
CA ASP A 134 4.36 -15.45 0.94
C ASP A 134 3.68 -14.52 1.95
N TYR A 135 3.71 -13.21 1.72
CA TYR A 135 2.98 -12.21 2.49
C TYR A 135 1.47 -12.43 2.39
N ALA A 136 0.97 -12.58 1.16
CA ALA A 136 -0.44 -12.78 0.90
C ALA A 136 -0.93 -14.07 1.57
N PHE A 137 -0.14 -15.16 1.59
CA PHE A 137 -0.49 -16.41 2.26
C PHE A 137 -0.89 -16.24 3.74
N LEU A 138 -0.37 -15.22 4.44
CA LEU A 138 -0.76 -14.91 5.82
C LEU A 138 -2.23 -14.53 5.98
N TYR A 139 -2.88 -14.11 4.89
CA TYR A 139 -4.28 -13.69 4.83
C TYR A 139 -5.20 -14.75 4.23
N ARG A 140 -4.72 -16.00 4.05
CA ARG A 140 -5.46 -17.08 3.38
C ARG A 140 -6.82 -17.45 3.97
N ASP A 141 -7.07 -17.13 5.24
CA ASP A 141 -8.37 -17.35 5.90
C ASP A 141 -9.16 -16.07 6.14
N ASN A 142 -8.65 -14.93 5.68
CA ASN A 142 -9.44 -13.72 5.66
C ASN A 142 -10.65 -13.94 4.74
N PRO A 143 -11.89 -13.67 5.17
CA PRO A 143 -13.09 -13.95 4.37
C PRO A 143 -13.08 -13.29 2.98
N ILE A 144 -12.39 -12.16 2.83
CA ILE A 144 -12.27 -11.43 1.56
C ILE A 144 -11.25 -12.11 0.65
N VAL A 145 -10.13 -12.58 1.21
CA VAL A 145 -9.01 -13.10 0.41
C VAL A 145 -9.08 -14.61 0.20
N ARG A 146 -9.71 -15.35 1.13
CA ARG A 146 -9.87 -16.82 1.09
C ARG A 146 -10.43 -17.34 -0.24
N PRO A 147 -11.50 -16.74 -0.84
CA PRO A 147 -12.03 -17.21 -2.13
C PRO A 147 -10.98 -17.15 -3.24
N PHE A 148 -10.20 -16.06 -3.27
CA PHE A 148 -9.12 -15.85 -4.23
C PHE A 148 -7.96 -16.81 -3.99
N PHE A 149 -7.57 -17.05 -2.74
CA PHE A 149 -6.49 -17.99 -2.43
C PHE A 149 -6.78 -19.43 -2.86
N ALA A 150 -8.02 -19.90 -2.69
CA ALA A 150 -8.41 -21.23 -3.12
C ALA A 150 -8.23 -21.39 -4.64
N GLN A 151 -8.72 -20.41 -5.41
CA GLN A 151 -8.62 -20.37 -6.86
C GLN A 151 -7.17 -20.15 -7.35
N LEU A 152 -6.40 -19.27 -6.68
CA LEU A 152 -4.99 -19.03 -6.98
C LEU A 152 -4.14 -20.26 -6.72
N ARG A 153 -4.43 -21.06 -5.69
CA ARG A 153 -3.71 -22.31 -5.41
C ARG A 153 -3.85 -23.29 -6.57
N GLU A 154 -5.06 -23.48 -7.08
CA GLU A 154 -5.32 -24.32 -8.25
C GLU A 154 -4.60 -23.78 -9.50
N ALA A 155 -4.69 -22.47 -9.72
CA ALA A 155 -4.01 -21.82 -10.84
C ALA A 155 -2.48 -21.92 -10.74
N TRP A 156 -1.89 -21.82 -9.55
CA TRP A 156 -0.45 -21.95 -9.33
C TRP A 156 0.06 -23.37 -9.53
N GLN A 157 -0.73 -24.40 -9.24
CA GLN A 157 -0.35 -25.79 -9.52
C GLN A 157 -0.32 -26.10 -11.02
N GLN A 158 -1.20 -25.44 -11.79
CA GLN A 158 -1.27 -25.60 -13.25
C GLN A 158 -0.28 -24.69 -13.98
N ALA A 159 0.05 -23.55 -13.38
CA ALA A 159 1.02 -22.59 -13.88
C ALA A 159 2.45 -23.03 -13.56
N GLY A 160 3.10 -23.72 -14.51
CA GLY A 160 4.55 -23.93 -14.47
C GLY A 160 5.34 -22.60 -14.31
N SER A 161 6.66 -22.69 -14.11
CA SER A 161 7.53 -21.52 -13.86
C SER A 161 7.29 -20.37 -14.85
N ARG A 162 6.68 -19.28 -14.37
CA ARG A 162 6.38 -18.10 -15.19
C ARG A 162 7.47 -17.06 -15.09
N ALA A 163 7.96 -16.60 -16.23
CA ALA A 163 8.93 -15.51 -16.29
C ALA A 163 8.21 -14.19 -16.56
N GLN A 164 8.63 -13.12 -15.89
CA GLN A 164 8.25 -11.76 -16.22
C GLN A 164 9.36 -11.14 -17.08
N THR A 165 9.01 -10.58 -18.23
CA THR A 165 9.97 -9.93 -19.15
C THR A 165 9.39 -8.63 -19.69
N ASP A 166 10.27 -7.74 -20.14
CA ASP A 166 9.85 -6.57 -20.93
C ASP A 166 9.23 -6.98 -22.27
N LEU A 167 8.58 -6.02 -22.93
CA LEU A 167 8.04 -6.19 -24.28
C LEU A 167 9.17 -6.52 -25.28
N GLY A 168 9.12 -7.71 -25.86
CA GLY A 168 10.07 -8.20 -26.84
C GLY A 168 9.59 -8.03 -28.29
N PRO A 169 10.49 -8.27 -29.28
CA PRO A 169 10.15 -8.24 -30.69
C PRO A 169 9.07 -9.29 -31.02
N GLY A 170 7.92 -8.84 -31.52
CA GLY A 170 6.81 -9.71 -31.94
C GLY A 170 5.70 -9.92 -30.91
N ASP A 171 5.87 -9.49 -29.65
CA ASP A 171 4.80 -9.60 -28.66
C ASP A 171 3.63 -8.65 -28.95
N ARG A 172 3.92 -7.48 -29.53
CA ARG A 172 2.94 -6.41 -29.73
C ARG A 172 1.67 -6.89 -30.43
N ASP A 173 1.80 -7.61 -31.54
CA ASP A 173 0.65 -8.09 -32.31
C ASP A 173 -0.15 -9.14 -31.53
N ALA A 174 0.53 -9.99 -30.75
CA ALA A 174 -0.11 -10.97 -29.88
C ALA A 174 -0.89 -10.29 -28.74
N LEU A 175 -0.33 -9.24 -28.14
CA LEU A 175 -0.99 -8.47 -27.08
C LEU A 175 -2.18 -7.67 -27.63
N ILE A 176 -2.05 -7.03 -28.80
CA ILE A 176 -3.18 -6.36 -29.48
C ILE A 176 -4.30 -7.36 -29.77
N ALA A 177 -3.98 -8.54 -30.30
CA ALA A 177 -4.98 -9.57 -30.55
C ALA A 177 -5.65 -10.06 -29.26
N MET A 178 -4.90 -10.15 -28.17
CA MET A 178 -5.41 -10.51 -26.85
C MET A 178 -6.39 -9.47 -26.31
N VAL A 179 -6.04 -8.18 -26.35
CA VAL A 179 -6.93 -7.07 -25.94
C VAL A 179 -8.17 -7.05 -26.82
N ARG A 180 -8.01 -7.13 -28.14
CA ARG A 180 -9.13 -7.15 -29.09
C ARG A 180 -10.13 -8.26 -28.79
N ARG A 181 -9.64 -9.46 -28.46
CA ARG A 181 -10.49 -10.61 -28.13
C ARG A 181 -11.34 -10.39 -26.89
N HIS A 182 -10.77 -9.80 -25.84
CA HIS A 182 -11.43 -9.68 -24.52
C HIS A 182 -12.17 -8.36 -24.32
N GLU A 183 -11.65 -7.27 -24.88
CA GLU A 183 -12.11 -5.90 -24.62
C GLU A 183 -12.57 -5.16 -25.89
N GLY A 184 -12.43 -5.78 -27.07
CA GLY A 184 -12.89 -5.23 -28.35
C GLY A 184 -11.90 -4.30 -29.05
N GLU A 185 -12.30 -3.82 -30.24
CA GLU A 185 -11.42 -3.07 -31.15
C GLU A 185 -10.94 -1.74 -30.55
N ALA A 186 -11.84 -0.97 -29.95
CA ALA A 186 -11.51 0.34 -29.38
C ALA A 186 -10.45 0.23 -28.27
N SER A 187 -10.59 -0.75 -27.37
CA SER A 187 -9.61 -1.01 -26.31
C SER A 187 -8.25 -1.44 -26.89
N ALA A 188 -8.26 -2.23 -27.98
CA ALA A 188 -7.04 -2.65 -28.66
C ALA A 188 -6.30 -1.47 -29.32
N ASP A 189 -7.03 -0.50 -29.88
CA ASP A 189 -6.46 0.74 -30.42
C ASP A 189 -5.81 1.60 -29.31
N HIS A 190 -6.45 1.69 -28.14
CA HIS A 190 -5.87 2.36 -26.96
C HIS A 190 -4.59 1.66 -26.49
N PHE A 191 -4.62 0.33 -26.37
CA PHE A 191 -3.43 -0.46 -26.03
C PHE A 191 -2.29 -0.20 -27.02
N ALA A 192 -2.56 -0.29 -28.33
CA ALA A 192 -1.55 -0.09 -29.37
C ALA A 192 -0.90 1.29 -29.27
N ARG A 193 -1.71 2.34 -29.07
CA ARG A 193 -1.23 3.72 -28.92
C ARG A 193 -0.33 3.88 -27.69
N TRP A 194 -0.73 3.32 -26.54
CA TRP A 194 0.07 3.39 -25.32
C TRP A 194 1.34 2.55 -25.40
N ALA A 195 1.28 1.36 -26.00
CA ALA A 195 2.45 0.51 -26.22
C ALA A 195 3.48 1.19 -27.13
N ASP A 196 3.05 1.95 -28.14
CA ASP A 196 3.96 2.72 -28.99
C ASP A 196 4.56 3.91 -28.24
N ARG A 197 3.76 4.59 -27.43
CA ARG A 197 4.17 5.81 -26.72
C ARG A 197 5.02 5.54 -25.48
N GLN A 198 4.73 4.44 -24.78
CA GLN A 198 5.33 4.04 -23.52
C GLN A 198 5.60 2.51 -23.48
N PRO A 199 6.46 1.97 -24.36
CA PRO A 199 6.71 0.53 -24.44
C PRO A 199 7.27 -0.05 -23.14
N GLY A 200 8.07 0.73 -22.39
CA GLY A 200 8.59 0.34 -21.08
C GLY A 200 7.54 0.25 -19.96
N GLY A 201 6.28 0.62 -20.24
CA GLY A 201 5.14 0.40 -19.36
C GLY A 201 4.49 -0.98 -19.53
N VAL A 202 4.90 -1.76 -20.54
CA VAL A 202 4.35 -3.10 -20.81
C VAL A 202 5.23 -4.17 -20.19
N GLU A 203 4.66 -4.93 -19.27
CA GLU A 203 5.27 -6.10 -18.66
C GLU A 203 4.57 -7.37 -19.14
N VAL A 204 5.32 -8.33 -19.66
CA VAL A 204 4.79 -9.56 -20.26
C VAL A 204 5.06 -10.75 -19.34
N PHE A 205 4.04 -11.55 -19.08
CA PHE A 205 4.14 -12.79 -18.30
C PHE A 205 4.15 -13.98 -19.24
N ARG A 206 5.16 -14.84 -19.12
CA ARG A 206 5.38 -15.98 -20.01
C ARG A 206 5.32 -17.30 -19.27
N ASP A 207 5.03 -18.37 -20.00
CA ASP A 207 5.24 -19.73 -19.52
C ASP A 207 6.71 -20.19 -19.68
N ALA A 208 7.00 -21.41 -19.24
CA ALA A 208 8.34 -22.00 -19.35
C ALA A 208 8.81 -22.22 -20.79
N ALA A 209 7.90 -22.24 -21.77
CA ALA A 209 8.21 -22.34 -23.20
C ALA A 209 8.42 -20.96 -23.86
N GLY A 210 8.26 -19.86 -23.11
CA GLY A 210 8.39 -18.49 -23.60
C GLY A 210 7.10 -17.92 -24.23
N GLY A 211 5.99 -18.67 -24.20
CA GLY A 211 4.70 -18.23 -24.72
C GLY A 211 4.07 -17.16 -23.84
N VAL A 212 3.43 -16.16 -24.45
CA VAL A 212 2.73 -15.08 -23.73
C VAL A 212 1.51 -15.65 -23.03
N ARG A 213 1.48 -15.53 -21.70
CA ARG A 213 0.38 -15.96 -20.82
C ARG A 213 -0.48 -14.81 -20.33
N GLY A 214 -0.02 -13.58 -20.46
CA GLY A 214 -0.72 -12.38 -20.05
C GLY A 214 0.24 -11.20 -19.97
N PHE A 215 -0.28 -10.04 -19.60
CA PHE A 215 0.53 -8.83 -19.49
C PHE A 215 -0.11 -7.81 -18.54
N LEU A 216 0.70 -6.81 -18.18
CA LEU A 216 0.31 -5.59 -17.49
C LEU A 216 0.78 -4.39 -18.34
N LEU A 217 -0.09 -3.41 -18.58
CA LEU A 217 0.28 -2.10 -19.11
C LEU A 217 0.03 -1.04 -18.04
N ALA A 218 1.13 -0.45 -17.56
CA ALA A 218 1.12 0.74 -16.72
C ALA A 218 1.48 1.98 -17.55
N VAL A 219 0.61 2.99 -17.52
CA VAL A 219 0.77 4.25 -18.24
C VAL A 219 1.17 5.35 -17.26
N ALA A 220 2.24 6.08 -17.60
CA ALA A 220 2.64 7.29 -16.89
C ALA A 220 1.86 8.50 -17.41
N LEU A 221 0.79 8.90 -16.71
CA LEU A 221 -0.12 9.94 -17.20
C LEU A 221 0.50 11.34 -17.14
N GLU A 222 1.45 11.60 -16.24
CA GLU A 222 2.18 12.87 -16.20
C GLU A 222 3.12 13.07 -17.39
N ARG A 223 3.43 11.99 -18.12
CA ARG A 223 4.29 12.01 -19.32
C ARG A 223 3.50 12.08 -20.63
N ALA A 224 2.17 12.02 -20.55
CA ALA A 224 1.27 12.11 -21.69
C ALA A 224 0.78 13.56 -21.88
N THR A 225 0.62 13.99 -23.13
CA THR A 225 0.00 15.30 -23.41
C THR A 225 -1.51 15.25 -23.13
N PRO A 226 -2.17 16.41 -22.94
CA PRO A 226 -3.63 16.45 -22.80
C PRO A 226 -4.37 15.75 -23.94
N GLU A 227 -3.91 15.89 -25.18
CA GLU A 227 -4.50 15.25 -26.36
C GLU A 227 -4.32 13.73 -26.35
N GLU A 228 -3.15 13.25 -25.91
CA GLU A 228 -2.88 11.81 -25.76
C GLU A 228 -3.80 11.18 -24.71
N ARG A 229 -4.07 11.88 -23.59
CA ARG A 229 -4.99 11.41 -22.54
C ARG A 229 -6.45 11.43 -22.99
N ALA A 230 -6.89 12.53 -23.59
CA ALA A 230 -8.26 12.67 -24.10
C ALA A 230 -8.62 11.64 -25.17
N ALA A 231 -7.62 11.05 -25.84
CA ALA A 231 -7.81 10.01 -26.84
C ALA A 231 -8.11 8.61 -26.25
N ASP A 232 -8.01 8.42 -24.93
CA ASP A 232 -8.43 7.21 -24.19
C ASP A 232 -9.30 7.62 -22.99
N PRO A 233 -10.63 7.40 -23.03
CA PRO A 233 -11.55 7.85 -21.98
C PRO A 233 -11.18 7.38 -20.57
N VAL A 234 -10.59 6.19 -20.45
CA VAL A 234 -10.13 5.64 -19.17
C VAL A 234 -8.91 6.40 -18.66
N ALA A 235 -8.01 6.83 -19.56
CA ALA A 235 -6.84 7.62 -19.22
C ALA A 235 -7.20 9.04 -18.77
N GLU A 236 -8.18 9.66 -19.43
CA GLU A 236 -8.71 10.96 -19.04
C GLU A 236 -9.40 10.90 -17.67
N ALA A 237 -10.30 9.94 -17.44
CA ALA A 237 -10.96 9.79 -16.15
C ALA A 237 -9.97 9.49 -15.00
N ALA A 238 -8.92 8.71 -15.27
CA ALA A 238 -7.85 8.47 -14.31
C ALA A 238 -7.03 9.75 -14.00
N TRP A 239 -6.84 10.63 -14.99
CA TRP A 239 -6.19 11.92 -14.79
C TRP A 239 -7.06 12.88 -13.97
N GLU A 240 -8.36 12.95 -14.24
CA GLU A 240 -9.32 13.72 -13.44
C GLU A 240 -9.35 13.26 -11.99
N THR A 241 -9.31 11.94 -11.76
CA THR A 241 -9.21 11.33 -10.42
C THR A 241 -7.97 11.79 -9.67
N ALA A 242 -6.81 11.89 -10.36
CA ALA A 242 -5.57 12.33 -9.73
C ALA A 242 -5.60 13.83 -9.35
N GLY A 243 -6.38 14.63 -10.08
CA GLY A 243 -6.50 16.06 -9.86
C GLY A 243 -5.22 16.82 -10.17
N ALA A 244 -5.00 17.93 -9.47
CA ALA A 244 -3.79 18.72 -9.63
C ALA A 244 -2.56 17.96 -9.10
N ILE A 245 -1.46 18.00 -9.85
CA ILE A 245 -0.18 17.40 -9.47
C ILE A 245 0.92 18.46 -9.42
N ARG A 246 1.88 18.27 -8.53
CA ARG A 246 3.06 19.14 -8.38
C ARG A 246 4.20 18.69 -9.29
N GLU A 247 5.19 19.58 -9.46
CA GLU A 247 6.46 19.20 -10.08
C GLU A 247 7.11 18.05 -9.29
N GLY A 248 7.57 17.01 -9.98
CA GLY A 248 8.13 15.82 -9.36
C GLY A 248 7.10 14.74 -8.98
N GLU A 249 5.81 15.06 -8.88
CA GLU A 249 4.76 14.08 -8.64
C GLU A 249 4.50 13.21 -9.89
N ARG A 250 4.06 11.97 -9.67
CA ARG A 250 3.82 10.97 -10.71
C ARG A 250 2.43 10.36 -10.57
N VAL A 251 1.78 10.08 -11.71
CA VAL A 251 0.46 9.43 -11.77
C VAL A 251 0.57 8.16 -12.59
N ARG A 252 0.18 7.02 -12.00
CA ARG A 252 0.25 5.71 -12.69
C ARG A 252 -1.14 5.14 -12.91
N LEU A 253 -1.44 4.82 -14.16
CA LEU A 253 -2.65 4.10 -14.55
C LEU A 253 -2.30 2.67 -14.97
N PHE A 254 -2.79 1.66 -14.26
CA PHE A 254 -2.77 0.28 -14.71
C PHE A 254 -3.95 0.07 -15.66
N ARG A 255 -3.71 0.39 -16.93
CA ARG A 255 -4.74 0.56 -17.97
C ARG A 255 -5.27 -0.77 -18.50
N HIS A 256 -4.39 -1.74 -18.69
CA HIS A 256 -4.75 -3.11 -19.07
C HIS A 256 -3.97 -4.08 -18.20
N TRP A 257 -4.64 -5.13 -17.78
CA TRP A 257 -4.02 -6.25 -17.11
C TRP A 257 -4.90 -7.47 -17.34
N MET A 258 -4.31 -8.53 -17.86
CA MET A 258 -5.08 -9.71 -18.25
C MET A 258 -4.23 -10.96 -18.36
N ASP A 259 -4.84 -12.08 -18.01
CA ASP A 259 -4.47 -13.42 -18.46
C ASP A 259 -4.92 -13.61 -19.90
N ALA A 260 -4.13 -14.34 -20.68
CA ALA A 260 -4.45 -14.67 -22.05
C ALA A 260 -5.82 -15.36 -22.17
N ASP A 261 -6.15 -16.30 -21.30
CA ASP A 261 -7.38 -17.08 -21.43
C ASP A 261 -8.47 -16.55 -20.50
N ALA A 262 -8.11 -16.28 -19.24
CA ALA A 262 -9.07 -15.90 -18.20
C ALA A 262 -9.39 -14.39 -18.16
N HIS A 263 -8.75 -13.56 -18.99
CA HIS A 263 -8.84 -12.10 -18.91
C HIS A 263 -8.56 -11.60 -17.49
N GLN A 264 -9.50 -10.94 -16.82
CA GLN A 264 -9.40 -10.50 -15.42
C GLN A 264 -9.96 -11.50 -14.41
N GLY A 265 -10.35 -12.70 -14.84
CA GLY A 265 -10.67 -13.81 -13.94
C GLY A 265 -9.48 -14.22 -13.07
N VAL A 266 -9.76 -14.89 -11.95
CA VAL A 266 -8.72 -15.34 -11.01
C VAL A 266 -7.81 -16.36 -11.68
N SER A 267 -6.53 -15.99 -11.81
CA SER A 267 -5.51 -16.84 -12.42
C SER A 267 -4.15 -16.57 -11.78
N ALA A 268 -3.20 -17.47 -12.04
CA ALA A 268 -1.81 -17.28 -11.62
C ALA A 268 -1.15 -16.04 -12.25
N VAL A 269 -1.68 -15.50 -13.36
CA VAL A 269 -1.18 -14.25 -13.95
C VAL A 269 -1.57 -13.09 -13.04
N GLN A 270 -2.74 -13.14 -12.41
CA GLN A 270 -3.18 -12.06 -11.53
C GLN A 270 -2.29 -11.88 -10.31
N SER A 271 -1.73 -12.97 -9.77
CA SER A 271 -0.71 -12.85 -8.72
C SER A 271 0.53 -12.09 -9.19
N LEU A 272 0.95 -12.29 -10.44
CA LEU A 272 2.10 -11.62 -11.02
C LEU A 272 1.77 -10.16 -11.36
N VAL A 273 0.57 -9.89 -11.87
CA VAL A 273 0.04 -8.53 -12.10
C VAL A 273 0.08 -7.74 -10.81
N PHE A 274 -0.54 -8.23 -9.73
CA PHE A 274 -0.53 -7.51 -8.45
C PHE A 274 0.88 -7.36 -7.89
N ALA A 275 1.75 -8.35 -8.09
CA ALA A 275 3.16 -8.21 -7.71
C ALA A 275 3.88 -7.10 -8.46
N ALA A 276 3.68 -7.01 -9.77
CA ALA A 276 4.21 -5.93 -10.60
C ALA A 276 3.63 -4.56 -10.19
N THR A 277 2.33 -4.49 -9.92
CA THR A 277 1.65 -3.29 -9.42
C THR A 277 2.26 -2.80 -8.10
N VAL A 278 2.42 -3.69 -7.12
CA VAL A 278 3.05 -3.33 -5.83
C VAL A 278 4.51 -2.91 -6.03
N ARG A 279 5.25 -3.57 -6.92
CA ARG A 279 6.61 -3.12 -7.28
C ARG A 279 6.61 -1.68 -7.76
N GLN A 280 5.67 -1.30 -8.62
CA GLN A 280 5.58 0.07 -9.11
C GLN A 280 5.21 1.06 -8.01
N TYR A 281 4.38 0.68 -7.03
CA TYR A 281 4.09 1.52 -5.87
C TYR A 281 5.35 1.83 -5.05
N LEU A 282 6.17 0.80 -4.80
CA LEU A 282 7.36 0.90 -3.97
C LEU A 282 8.55 1.53 -4.71
N ALA A 283 8.66 1.29 -6.02
CA ALA A 283 9.82 1.69 -6.81
C ALA A 283 9.68 3.03 -7.53
N THR A 284 8.50 3.67 -7.54
CA THR A 284 8.28 4.95 -8.25
C THR A 284 8.46 6.13 -7.30
N PRO A 285 9.57 6.88 -7.37
CA PRO A 285 9.75 8.06 -6.52
C PRO A 285 8.73 9.14 -6.88
N GLY A 286 8.15 9.77 -5.86
CA GLY A 286 7.16 10.83 -6.05
C GLY A 286 5.82 10.34 -6.60
N LEU A 287 5.50 9.04 -6.49
CA LEU A 287 4.16 8.56 -6.81
C LEU A 287 3.13 9.29 -5.95
N ALA A 288 2.23 10.04 -6.60
CA ALA A 288 1.20 10.81 -5.93
C ALA A 288 -0.13 10.05 -5.95
N VAL A 289 -0.54 9.55 -7.13
CA VAL A 289 -1.78 8.81 -7.30
C VAL A 289 -1.54 7.61 -8.21
N SER A 290 -2.11 6.47 -7.84
CA SER A 290 -2.27 5.33 -8.75
C SER A 290 -3.73 5.04 -9.01
N VAL A 291 -4.06 4.65 -10.23
CA VAL A 291 -5.39 4.23 -10.65
C VAL A 291 -5.29 2.86 -11.32
N LEU A 292 -6.13 1.92 -10.92
CA LEU A 292 -6.25 0.59 -11.50
C LEU A 292 -7.61 0.48 -12.19
N ALA A 293 -7.59 0.13 -13.48
CA ALA A 293 -8.79 -0.02 -14.29
C ALA A 293 -9.24 -1.49 -14.32
N THR A 294 -10.50 -1.79 -14.00
CA THR A 294 -11.03 -3.16 -13.94
C THR A 294 -12.35 -3.30 -14.68
N HIS A 295 -12.48 -4.35 -15.47
CA HIS A 295 -13.71 -4.81 -16.11
C HIS A 295 -14.52 -5.73 -15.18
N GLU A 296 -13.91 -6.19 -14.08
CA GLU A 296 -14.50 -7.14 -13.12
C GLU A 296 -14.58 -6.50 -11.71
N PRO A 297 -15.31 -5.37 -11.53
CA PRO A 297 -15.35 -4.65 -10.26
C PRO A 297 -16.01 -5.44 -9.12
N ASP A 298 -16.99 -6.29 -9.42
CA ASP A 298 -17.66 -7.12 -8.41
C ASP A 298 -16.72 -8.20 -7.86
N LEU A 299 -15.88 -8.76 -8.75
CA LEU A 299 -14.86 -9.72 -8.36
C LEU A 299 -13.74 -9.02 -7.57
N TRP A 300 -13.14 -7.96 -8.11
CA TRP A 300 -11.91 -7.40 -7.53
C TRP A 300 -12.14 -6.34 -6.46
N GLY A 301 -13.29 -5.66 -6.45
CA GLY A 301 -13.61 -4.57 -5.52
C GLY A 301 -13.33 -4.89 -4.05
N PRO A 302 -13.76 -6.05 -3.51
CA PRO A 302 -13.44 -6.45 -2.14
C PRO A 302 -11.94 -6.53 -1.85
N VAL A 303 -11.15 -7.12 -2.76
CA VAL A 303 -9.69 -7.27 -2.59
C VAL A 303 -8.98 -5.93 -2.77
N LEU A 304 -9.41 -5.10 -3.71
CA LEU A 304 -8.85 -3.76 -3.92
C LEU A 304 -9.14 -2.85 -2.72
N GLY A 305 -10.36 -2.89 -2.16
CA GLY A 305 -10.69 -2.20 -0.91
C GLY A 305 -9.90 -2.74 0.29
N PHE A 306 -9.71 -4.06 0.37
CA PHE A 306 -8.81 -4.66 1.36
C PHE A 306 -7.35 -4.25 1.16
N ALA A 307 -6.92 -3.98 -0.07
CA ALA A 307 -5.62 -3.42 -0.38
C ALA A 307 -5.55 -1.90 -0.16
N GLY A 308 -6.64 -1.23 0.24
CA GLY A 308 -6.67 0.21 0.52
C GLY A 308 -6.93 1.09 -0.70
N LEU A 309 -7.36 0.53 -1.82
CA LEU A 309 -7.82 1.31 -2.97
C LEU A 309 -9.30 1.65 -2.82
N SER A 310 -9.68 2.85 -3.28
CA SER A 310 -11.05 3.35 -3.22
C SER A 310 -11.67 3.45 -4.62
N PRO A 311 -12.97 3.17 -4.79
CA PRO A 311 -13.67 3.42 -6.05
C PRO A 311 -13.49 4.87 -6.52
N ALA A 312 -13.20 5.05 -7.81
CA ALA A 312 -12.89 6.34 -8.44
C ALA A 312 -13.79 6.63 -9.66
N GLY A 313 -14.89 5.91 -9.80
CA GLY A 313 -15.83 6.07 -10.91
C GLY A 313 -15.65 5.02 -12.01
N HIS A 314 -16.16 5.32 -13.19
CA HIS A 314 -16.11 4.45 -14.35
C HIS A 314 -15.95 5.25 -15.64
N ALA A 315 -15.29 4.66 -16.64
CA ALA A 315 -15.15 5.22 -17.97
C ALA A 315 -15.23 4.09 -19.01
N ASP A 316 -16.03 4.27 -20.05
CA ASP A 316 -16.22 3.29 -21.12
C ASP A 316 -16.53 1.85 -20.64
N GLY A 317 -17.38 1.74 -19.60
CA GLY A 317 -17.73 0.44 -19.00
C GLY A 317 -16.64 -0.16 -18.09
N VAL A 318 -15.50 0.51 -17.92
CA VAL A 318 -14.40 0.08 -17.06
C VAL A 318 -14.45 0.83 -15.73
N ALA A 319 -14.44 0.10 -14.61
CA ALA A 319 -14.41 0.70 -13.27
C ALA A 319 -12.98 1.11 -12.88
N LEU A 320 -12.86 2.20 -12.13
CA LEU A 320 -11.59 2.73 -11.66
C LEU A 320 -11.49 2.61 -10.14
N PHE A 321 -10.32 2.19 -9.66
CA PHE A 321 -9.95 2.19 -8.25
C PHE A 321 -8.67 2.98 -8.06
N SER A 322 -8.63 3.91 -7.11
CA SER A 322 -7.49 4.79 -6.90
C SER A 322 -6.92 4.72 -5.49
N HIS A 323 -5.68 5.17 -5.36
CA HIS A 323 -5.03 5.39 -4.08
C HIS A 323 -4.20 6.68 -4.13
N ASP A 324 -4.35 7.54 -3.12
CA ASP A 324 -3.57 8.77 -2.96
C ASP A 324 -2.39 8.53 -2.02
N TRP A 325 -1.22 8.30 -2.62
CA TRP A 325 0.04 8.01 -1.93
C TRP A 325 0.61 9.22 -1.19
N ARG A 326 0.10 10.42 -1.44
CA ARG A 326 0.44 11.60 -0.63
C ARG A 326 -0.20 11.52 0.76
N ALA A 327 -1.36 10.87 0.85
CA ALA A 327 -2.08 10.68 2.10
C ALA A 327 -1.57 9.46 2.88
N GLU A 328 -1.27 8.36 2.18
CA GLU A 328 -0.75 7.12 2.76
C GLU A 328 0.45 6.64 1.93
N PRO A 329 1.68 7.12 2.22
CA PRO A 329 2.87 6.73 1.48
C PRO A 329 3.12 5.22 1.52
N PRO A 330 3.87 4.64 0.56
CA PRO A 330 3.94 3.18 0.41
C PRO A 330 4.43 2.42 1.66
N ALA A 331 5.33 3.02 2.45
CA ALA A 331 5.77 2.43 3.72
C ALA A 331 4.62 2.38 4.76
N ALA A 332 3.89 3.49 4.93
CA ALA A 332 2.73 3.56 5.83
C ALA A 332 1.59 2.64 5.35
N TRP A 333 1.40 2.54 4.04
CA TRP A 333 0.44 1.60 3.43
C TRP A 333 0.79 0.13 3.74
N LEU A 334 2.07 -0.26 3.59
CA LEU A 334 2.53 -1.61 3.94
C LEU A 334 2.35 -1.91 5.44
N GLU A 335 2.65 -0.95 6.30
CA GLU A 335 2.40 -1.06 7.75
C GLU A 335 0.90 -1.15 8.06
N GLY A 336 0.07 -0.35 7.39
CA GLY A 336 -1.38 -0.37 7.51
C GLY A 336 -1.99 -1.70 7.08
N LEU A 337 -1.48 -2.30 5.99
CA LEU A 337 -1.83 -3.67 5.60
C LEU A 337 -1.36 -4.69 6.64
N ALA A 338 -0.16 -4.53 7.19
CA ALA A 338 0.38 -5.43 8.20
C ALA A 338 -0.35 -5.32 9.55
N ALA A 339 -0.97 -4.18 9.86
CA ALA A 339 -1.80 -3.98 11.03
C ALA A 339 -3.18 -4.65 10.90
N ARG A 340 -3.65 -4.92 9.67
CA ARG A 340 -4.89 -5.66 9.43
C ARG A 340 -4.69 -7.10 9.90
N THR A 341 -5.46 -7.52 10.90
CA THR A 341 -5.45 -8.91 11.34
C THR A 341 -6.05 -9.80 10.25
N PRO A 342 -5.66 -11.08 10.15
CA PRO A 342 -6.30 -12.02 9.23
C PRO A 342 -7.82 -12.12 9.47
N GLN A 343 -8.29 -11.84 10.69
CA GLN A 343 -9.70 -11.78 11.07
C GLN A 343 -10.36 -10.41 10.82
N ALA A 344 -9.61 -9.38 10.44
CA ALA A 344 -10.17 -8.06 10.17
C ALA A 344 -11.10 -8.14 8.96
N THR A 345 -12.33 -7.66 9.13
CA THR A 345 -13.23 -7.34 8.02
C THR A 345 -12.63 -6.18 7.22
N ALA A 346 -13.04 -6.02 5.96
CA ALA A 346 -12.69 -4.82 5.20
C ALA A 346 -13.00 -3.59 6.07
N PRO A 347 -12.06 -2.66 6.27
CA PRO A 347 -12.42 -1.39 6.85
C PRO A 347 -13.55 -0.79 6.00
N PRO A 348 -14.52 -0.09 6.61
CA PRO A 348 -15.53 0.62 5.83
C PRO A 348 -14.82 1.47 4.78
N PRO A 349 -15.39 1.61 3.57
CA PRO A 349 -14.78 2.40 2.51
C PRO A 349 -14.47 3.78 3.10
N ARG A 350 -13.18 4.04 3.31
CA ARG A 350 -12.75 5.35 3.75
C ARG A 350 -13.00 6.24 2.54
N THR A 351 -14.02 7.10 2.63
CA THR A 351 -14.06 8.32 1.84
C THR A 351 -12.84 9.12 2.27
N GLN A 352 -11.69 8.82 1.66
CA GLN A 352 -10.53 9.69 1.78
C GLN A 352 -10.99 11.04 1.27
N THR A 353 -11.16 12.01 2.16
CA THR A 353 -11.38 13.38 1.72
C THR A 353 -10.15 13.74 0.89
N PRO A 354 -10.31 14.01 -0.42
CA PRO A 354 -9.19 14.19 -1.31
C PRO A 354 -8.30 15.30 -0.76
N LEU A 355 -6.99 15.06 -0.75
CA LEU A 355 -6.04 16.10 -0.39
C LEU A 355 -6.20 17.27 -1.36
N VAL A 356 -6.30 18.48 -0.82
CA VAL A 356 -6.28 19.69 -1.65
C VAL A 356 -4.83 19.99 -1.98
N VAL A 357 -4.49 19.79 -3.25
CA VAL A 357 -3.17 20.13 -3.79
C VAL A 357 -3.15 21.60 -4.16
N LEU A 358 -2.62 22.42 -3.25
CA LEU A 358 -2.43 23.85 -3.50
C LEU A 358 -1.19 24.07 -4.38
N SER A 359 -1.31 24.97 -5.34
CA SER A 359 -0.15 25.58 -6.01
C SER A 359 0.69 26.34 -4.98
N ARG A 360 1.94 26.65 -5.32
CA ARG A 360 2.81 27.41 -4.40
C ARG A 360 2.18 28.75 -4.01
N ASP A 361 1.64 29.49 -4.98
CA ASP A 361 1.01 30.79 -4.75
C ASP A 361 -0.29 30.66 -3.94
N GLY A 362 -1.12 29.67 -4.26
CA GLY A 362 -2.36 29.40 -3.52
C GLY A 362 -2.09 28.95 -2.07
N PHE A 363 -1.01 28.19 -1.86
CA PHE A 363 -0.57 27.79 -0.52
C PHE A 363 -0.07 29.00 0.28
N GLU A 364 0.75 29.85 -0.33
CA GLU A 364 1.25 31.08 0.28
C GLU A 364 0.10 32.02 0.70
N GLU A 365 -0.89 32.22 -0.16
CA GLU A 365 -2.09 32.99 0.17
C GLU A 365 -2.85 32.37 1.34
N ALA A 366 -3.08 31.06 1.30
CA ALA A 366 -3.81 30.35 2.36
C ALA A 366 -3.08 30.42 3.72
N VAL A 367 -1.75 30.34 3.74
CA VAL A 367 -0.95 30.48 4.97
C VAL A 367 -1.05 31.90 5.53
N ARG A 368 -0.99 32.92 4.65
CA ARG A 368 -1.12 34.32 5.09
C ARG A 368 -2.51 34.61 5.65
N GLU A 369 -3.58 34.08 5.04
CA GLU A 369 -4.93 34.16 5.59
C GLU A 369 -5.05 33.41 6.92
N ALA A 370 -4.45 32.21 7.03
CA ALA A 370 -4.44 31.44 8.27
C ALA A 370 -3.73 32.18 9.42
N LEU A 371 -2.60 32.85 9.15
CA LEU A 371 -1.92 33.70 10.13
C LEU A 371 -2.82 34.85 10.61
N ARG A 372 -3.55 35.53 9.70
CA ARG A 372 -4.50 36.59 10.07
C ARG A 372 -5.67 36.06 10.91
N ALA A 373 -6.11 34.83 10.63
CA ALA A 373 -7.19 34.16 11.32
C ALA A 373 -6.76 33.38 12.58
N TYR A 374 -5.45 33.29 12.87
CA TYR A 374 -4.87 32.41 13.89
C TYR A 374 -5.53 32.51 15.28
N ALA A 375 -5.79 33.73 15.75
CA ALA A 375 -6.41 33.98 17.05
C ALA A 375 -7.94 33.76 17.06
N ARG A 376 -8.55 33.46 15.90
CA ARG A 376 -10.00 33.28 15.70
C ARG A 376 -10.26 31.93 15.01
N PRO A 377 -10.18 30.80 15.75
CA PRO A 377 -10.20 29.45 15.16
C PRO A 377 -11.39 29.16 14.25
N TYR A 378 -12.57 29.72 14.54
CA TYR A 378 -13.77 29.57 13.71
C TYR A 378 -13.60 30.08 12.27
N LYS A 379 -12.70 31.06 12.04
CA LYS A 379 -12.39 31.57 10.69
C LYS A 379 -11.50 30.62 9.88
N LEU A 380 -10.81 29.69 10.53
CA LEU A 380 -9.93 28.72 9.86
C LEU A 380 -10.71 27.57 9.23
N ARG A 381 -12.01 27.40 9.55
CA ARG A 381 -12.87 26.35 8.98
C ARG A 381 -12.93 26.38 7.44
N ALA A 382 -12.84 27.56 6.84
CA ALA A 382 -12.86 27.73 5.39
C ALA A 382 -11.46 27.64 4.75
N SER A 383 -10.40 27.40 5.54
CA SER A 383 -9.04 27.37 5.02
C SER A 383 -8.80 26.08 4.22
N PRO A 384 -8.32 26.18 2.96
CA PRO A 384 -7.98 24.99 2.18
C PRO A 384 -6.81 24.20 2.78
N LEU A 385 -6.03 24.81 3.70
CA LEU A 385 -4.95 24.12 4.43
C LEU A 385 -5.45 22.97 5.30
N LEU A 386 -6.70 22.97 5.76
CA LEU A 386 -7.26 21.86 6.55
C LEU A 386 -7.30 20.53 5.78
N ALA A 387 -7.30 20.60 4.45
CA ALA A 387 -7.26 19.44 3.56
C ALA A 387 -5.88 19.25 2.91
N SER A 388 -4.86 20.03 3.27
CA SER A 388 -3.50 19.84 2.74
C SER A 388 -2.77 18.71 3.45
N ARG A 389 -1.71 18.19 2.83
CA ARG A 389 -0.94 17.06 3.38
C ARG A 389 -0.33 17.43 4.73
N LEU A 390 0.21 18.64 4.84
CA LEU A 390 0.79 19.20 6.07
C LEU A 390 -0.11 19.00 7.29
N VAL A 391 -1.39 19.38 7.20
CA VAL A 391 -2.32 19.29 8.33
C VAL A 391 -2.77 17.86 8.57
N ARG A 392 -2.99 17.07 7.51
CA ARG A 392 -3.40 15.67 7.66
C ARG A 392 -2.29 14.81 8.26
N SER A 393 -1.03 15.05 7.91
CA SER A 393 0.12 14.37 8.51
C SER A 393 0.37 14.81 9.95
N ALA A 394 0.10 16.06 10.31
CA ALA A 394 0.25 16.56 11.67
C ALA A 394 -0.84 16.05 12.63
N ALA A 395 -2.02 15.68 12.13
CA ALA A 395 -3.11 15.12 12.93
C ALA A 395 -3.80 13.94 12.23
N PRO A 396 -3.14 12.76 12.18
CA PRO A 396 -3.68 11.58 11.51
C PRO A 396 -4.96 11.04 12.17
N GLU A 397 -5.17 11.33 13.46
CA GLU A 397 -6.34 10.90 14.24
C GLU A 397 -7.48 11.93 14.29
N ALA A 398 -7.32 13.10 13.66
CA ALA A 398 -8.37 14.11 13.70
C ALA A 398 -9.57 13.72 12.82
N GLU A 399 -10.69 13.39 13.45
CA GLU A 399 -11.93 13.02 12.78
C GLU A 399 -12.78 14.24 12.35
N ASP A 400 -12.52 15.43 12.91
CA ASP A 400 -13.29 16.64 12.66
C ASP A 400 -12.43 17.86 12.29
N ASP A 401 -13.09 18.96 11.89
CA ASP A 401 -12.42 20.21 11.57
C ASP A 401 -11.76 20.86 12.80
N THR A 402 -12.27 20.59 14.00
CA THR A 402 -11.72 21.16 15.23
C THR A 402 -10.30 20.67 15.48
N GLY A 403 -10.09 19.35 15.41
CA GLY A 403 -8.77 18.73 15.52
C GLY A 403 -7.81 19.23 14.43
N ARG A 404 -8.28 19.35 13.20
CA ARG A 404 -7.48 19.86 12.07
C ARG A 404 -7.12 21.34 12.22
N ILE A 405 -8.01 22.16 12.76
CA ILE A 405 -7.73 23.57 13.07
C ILE A 405 -6.68 23.69 14.18
N HIS A 406 -6.73 22.83 15.19
CA HIS A 406 -5.69 22.77 16.22
C HIS A 406 -4.33 22.42 15.61
N ALA A 407 -4.27 21.36 14.82
CA ALA A 407 -3.06 20.95 14.12
C ALA A 407 -2.49 22.05 13.20
N LEU A 408 -3.35 22.74 12.43
CA LEU A 408 -2.94 23.86 11.59
C LEU A 408 -2.31 25.00 12.41
N ARG A 409 -2.85 25.29 13.60
CA ARG A 409 -2.28 26.32 14.49
C ARG A 409 -0.95 25.87 15.06
N ASP A 410 -0.83 24.61 15.45
CA ASP A 410 0.40 24.06 16.01
C ASP A 410 1.53 24.08 14.98
N VAL A 411 1.30 23.63 13.75
CA VAL A 411 2.34 23.68 12.70
C VAL A 411 2.78 25.12 12.35
N ILE A 412 1.84 26.08 12.35
CA ILE A 412 2.18 27.51 12.18
C ILE A 412 3.03 28.02 13.34
N ALA A 413 2.69 27.64 14.58
CA ALA A 413 3.42 28.05 15.77
C ALA A 413 4.83 27.46 15.81
N GLU A 414 4.99 26.19 15.43
CA GLU A 414 6.28 25.52 15.31
C GLU A 414 7.17 26.19 14.26
N ALA A 415 6.64 26.45 13.06
CA ALA A 415 7.39 27.14 12.00
C ALA A 415 7.81 28.55 12.45
N ALA A 416 6.95 29.25 13.19
CA ALA A 416 7.28 30.55 13.77
C ALA A 416 8.36 30.46 14.87
N ALA A 417 8.40 29.37 15.64
CA ALA A 417 9.38 29.16 16.70
C ALA A 417 10.81 28.91 16.18
N LEU A 418 10.95 28.38 14.96
CA LEU A 418 12.27 28.18 14.34
C LEU A 418 13.05 29.49 14.15
N LEU A 419 12.36 30.62 13.96
CA LEU A 419 12.98 31.95 13.87
C LEU A 419 13.74 32.34 15.15
N ASP A 420 13.41 31.76 16.30
CA ASP A 420 14.08 32.07 17.57
C ASP A 420 15.45 31.39 17.70
N ALA A 421 15.75 30.38 16.88
CA ALA A 421 17.02 29.66 16.90
C ALA A 421 18.21 30.53 16.43
N SER A 422 17.95 31.57 15.64
CA SER A 422 18.96 32.48 15.10
C SER A 422 18.81 33.87 15.70
N PRO A 423 19.83 34.44 16.38
CA PRO A 423 19.78 35.81 16.90
C PRO A 423 19.45 36.87 15.83
N ARG A 424 19.82 36.59 14.57
CA ARG A 424 19.54 37.46 13.43
C ARG A 424 18.07 37.43 13.00
N GLU A 425 17.39 36.32 13.20
CA GLU A 425 16.01 36.08 12.74
C GLU A 425 14.98 36.21 13.88
N ALA A 426 15.43 36.13 15.13
CA ALA A 426 14.60 36.32 16.32
C ALA A 426 13.74 37.62 16.30
N PRO A 427 14.20 38.77 15.74
CA PRO A 427 13.33 39.93 15.57
C PRO A 427 12.09 39.66 14.69
N TYR A 428 12.19 38.78 13.70
CA TYR A 428 11.07 38.41 12.81
C TYR A 428 10.05 37.55 13.57
N GLY A 429 10.52 36.58 14.35
CA GLY A 429 9.68 35.75 15.22
C GLY A 429 8.93 36.58 16.26
N ARG A 430 9.60 37.56 16.90
CA ARG A 430 8.96 38.49 17.83
C ARG A 430 7.86 39.32 17.17
N ALA A 431 8.10 39.86 15.98
CA ALA A 431 7.11 40.64 15.25
C ALA A 431 5.88 39.79 14.86
N LEU A 432 6.11 38.57 14.36
CA LEU A 432 5.05 37.64 13.96
C LEU A 432 4.20 37.18 15.16
N ARG A 433 4.83 36.81 16.28
CA ARG A 433 4.11 36.49 17.52
C ARG A 433 3.26 37.66 18.01
N ALA A 434 3.84 38.86 18.02
CA ALA A 434 3.14 40.03 18.52
C ALA A 434 1.96 40.47 17.63
N ALA A 435 2.01 40.15 16.33
CA ALA A 435 0.95 40.48 15.38
C ALA A 435 -0.18 39.43 15.35
N TYR A 436 0.14 38.12 15.41
CA TYR A 436 -0.81 37.06 15.07
C TYR A 436 -0.99 35.99 16.16
N LEU A 437 0.09 35.45 16.72
CA LEU A 437 -0.01 34.31 17.66
C LEU A 437 -0.43 34.75 19.07
N GLN A 438 0.01 35.94 19.47
CA GLN A 438 -0.32 36.60 20.74
C GLN A 438 -0.68 38.07 20.44
N PRO A 439 -1.79 38.30 19.72
CA PRO A 439 -2.02 39.58 19.04
C PRO A 439 -2.21 40.74 20.03
N SER A 440 -1.52 41.85 19.78
CA SER A 440 -1.91 43.15 20.34
C SER A 440 -3.19 43.65 19.63
N PRO A 441 -3.96 44.59 20.22
CA PRO A 441 -5.17 45.13 19.58
C PRO A 441 -4.90 45.78 18.21
N THR A 442 -3.72 46.37 18.02
CA THR A 442 -3.27 46.93 16.75
C THR A 442 -1.80 46.59 16.49
N GLN A 443 -1.37 46.62 15.23
CA GLN A 443 0.04 46.43 14.87
C GLN A 443 0.95 47.57 15.40
N HIS A 444 0.42 48.77 15.63
CA HIS A 444 1.18 49.87 16.24
C HIS A 444 1.54 49.55 17.70
N LEU A 445 0.56 49.06 18.47
CA LEU A 445 0.79 48.59 19.85
C LEU A 445 1.66 47.34 19.89
N ALA A 446 1.62 46.49 18.86
CA ALA A 446 2.55 45.37 18.72
C ALA A 446 4.00 45.86 18.51
N ALA A 447 4.21 46.89 17.69
CA ALA A 447 5.53 47.49 17.45
C ALA A 447 6.10 48.12 18.73
N GLU A 448 5.27 48.84 19.48
CA GLU A 448 5.63 49.39 20.79
C GLU A 448 6.01 48.30 21.79
N ARG A 449 5.20 47.24 21.89
CA ARG A 449 5.48 46.09 22.78
C ARG A 449 6.79 45.38 22.46
N VAL A 450 7.17 45.33 21.19
CA VAL A 450 8.43 44.71 20.73
C VAL A 450 9.60 45.71 20.80
N GLY A 451 9.34 47.00 21.03
CA GLY A 451 10.36 48.04 21.19
C GLY A 451 11.02 48.49 19.88
N VAL A 452 10.28 48.51 18.76
CA VAL A 452 10.82 48.89 17.44
C VAL A 452 9.93 49.89 16.71
N PRO A 453 10.48 50.73 15.80
CA PRO A 453 9.67 51.61 14.95
C PRO A 453 8.68 50.82 14.08
N PHE A 454 7.52 51.41 13.80
CA PHE A 454 6.44 50.74 13.05
C PHE A 454 6.86 50.27 11.64
N SER A 455 7.69 51.04 10.93
CA SER A 455 8.25 50.64 9.62
C SER A 455 9.15 49.41 9.72
N THR A 456 10.00 49.35 10.76
CA THR A 456 10.85 48.19 11.07
C THR A 456 10.01 46.99 11.46
N PHE A 457 8.98 47.18 12.29
CA PHE A 457 8.02 46.14 12.66
C PHE A 457 7.37 45.51 11.43
N ARG A 458 6.85 46.31 10.50
CA ARG A 458 6.23 45.82 9.26
C ARG A 458 7.20 45.00 8.41
N ARG A 459 8.45 45.45 8.28
CA ARG A 459 9.50 44.70 7.56
C ARG A 459 9.82 43.37 8.25
N HIS A 460 9.93 43.36 9.58
CA HIS A 460 10.17 42.13 10.35
C HIS A 460 8.99 41.17 10.25
N LEU A 461 7.76 41.69 10.33
CA LEU A 461 6.54 40.90 10.17
C LEU A 461 6.48 40.24 8.79
N GLY A 462 6.76 40.99 7.71
CA GLY A 462 6.83 40.44 6.36
C GLY A 462 7.84 39.29 6.25
N ARG A 463 9.07 39.50 6.74
CA ARG A 463 10.10 38.45 6.75
C ARG A 463 9.72 37.22 7.58
N GLY A 464 9.04 37.43 8.71
CA GLY A 464 8.52 36.33 9.53
C GLY A 464 7.44 35.54 8.81
N MET A 465 6.53 36.22 8.11
CA MET A 465 5.50 35.57 7.30
C MET A 465 6.12 34.76 6.15
N ASP A 466 7.07 35.34 5.44
CA ASP A 466 7.77 34.65 4.33
C ASP A 466 8.49 33.39 4.84
N HIS A 467 9.15 33.45 6.01
CA HIS A 467 9.77 32.27 6.63
C HIS A 467 8.75 31.18 6.94
N VAL A 468 7.63 31.51 7.57
CA VAL A 468 6.57 30.54 7.88
C VAL A 468 6.03 29.92 6.60
N VAL A 469 5.80 30.70 5.55
CA VAL A 469 5.35 30.18 4.25
C VAL A 469 6.39 29.20 3.69
N GLU A 470 7.67 29.55 3.66
CA GLU A 470 8.72 28.69 3.12
C GLU A 470 8.87 27.38 3.89
N GLU A 471 8.86 27.45 5.22
CA GLU A 471 8.99 26.27 6.07
C GLU A 471 7.80 25.33 5.92
N LEU A 472 6.58 25.87 5.96
CA LEU A 472 5.37 25.08 5.79
C LEU A 472 5.27 24.49 4.38
N TRP A 473 5.71 25.22 3.35
CA TRP A 473 5.78 24.68 1.99
C TRP A 473 6.78 23.54 1.85
N ARG A 474 7.96 23.67 2.47
CA ARG A 474 8.96 22.60 2.51
C ARG A 474 8.38 21.35 3.16
N ARG A 475 7.69 21.49 4.30
CA ARG A 475 7.00 20.38 4.96
C ARG A 475 5.87 19.80 4.11
N GLU A 476 5.10 20.64 3.43
CA GLU A 476 4.01 20.22 2.52
C GLU A 476 4.53 19.46 1.29
N THR A 477 5.77 19.70 0.86
CA THR A 477 6.38 19.08 -0.34
C THR A 477 7.45 18.02 -0.06
N ALA A 478 7.89 17.87 1.20
CA ALA A 478 8.85 16.84 1.58
C ALA A 478 8.27 15.43 1.44
N VAL A 479 8.83 14.63 0.52
CA VAL A 479 8.45 13.23 0.25
C VAL A 479 8.76 12.33 1.43
#